data_AF-B4K3B0-F1
#
_entry.id   AF-B4K3B0-F1
#
_cell.length_a   1.000
_cell.length_b   1.000
_cell.length_c   1.000
_cell.angle_alpha   90.00
_cell.angle_beta   90.00
_cell.angle_gamma   90.00
#
_symmetry.space_group_name_H-M   'P 1'
#
loop_
_entity.id
_entity.type
_entity.pdbx_description
1 polymer ?
#
loop_
_entity_poly.entity_id
_entity_poly.type
_entity_poly.pdbx_seq_one_letter_code
_entity_poly.pdbx_strand_id
1 'polypeptide(L)'
;KQQELNKSKEIIVLDHKRSNAINIAMTKLPPPRAIKAAILKMDATVVTREGIDKLLNMLPTDEERGKIQEAQLSNPDLPLGSAEQFLLTLATISELGARLKLWAFRLDFDNCEKEIAEPLMDLKQGIEILRQNRTFRCILSTLLSVGIFLNGAPVKGFQIEYLAKVPEVKDTVHKHSLLHHLCHMVMETSSDTMRRTLKNGLTDEEKQHVAALIQTY
;
A
#
# COMPACT_ATOMS: atom_id res chain seq x y z
N LYS A 1 6.38 24.28 59.06
CA LYS A 1 5.13 23.62 58.64
C LYS A 1 5.52 22.33 57.92
N GLN A 2 5.39 21.20 58.60
CA GLN A 2 5.40 19.87 57.98
C GLN A 2 4.41 19.84 56.81
N GLN A 3 4.84 19.30 55.67
CA GLN A 3 3.98 18.55 54.77
C GLN A 3 4.72 17.26 54.42
N GLU A 4 4.44 16.23 55.23
CA GLU A 4 4.51 14.84 54.82
C GLU A 4 3.60 14.67 53.58
N LEU A 5 4.20 14.45 52.41
CA LEU A 5 3.48 14.05 51.21
C LEU A 5 3.92 12.63 50.87
N ASN A 6 3.09 11.69 51.35
CA ASN A 6 3.03 10.27 51.02
C ASN A 6 4.34 9.47 51.07
N LYS A 7 4.46 8.61 52.09
CA LYS A 7 5.13 7.32 51.91
C LYS A 7 4.44 6.63 50.74
N SER A 8 5.04 6.67 49.55
CA SER A 8 4.52 5.96 48.39
C SER A 8 4.35 4.50 48.77
N LYS A 9 3.10 4.01 48.74
CA LYS A 9 2.78 2.59 48.98
C LYS A 9 3.28 1.69 47.86
N GLU A 10 3.85 2.27 46.82
CA GLU A 10 4.29 1.62 45.59
C GLU A 10 5.63 2.22 45.16
N ILE A 11 6.45 1.40 44.52
CA ILE A 11 7.74 1.77 43.93
C ILE A 11 7.47 2.35 42.54
N ILE A 12 7.79 3.63 42.36
CA ILE A 12 7.69 4.34 41.09
C ILE A 12 9.10 4.76 40.69
N VAL A 13 9.56 4.30 39.54
CA VAL A 13 10.94 4.50 39.05
C VAL A 13 10.94 5.28 37.74
N LEU A 14 9.89 5.12 36.95
CA LEU A 14 9.73 5.82 35.68
C LEU A 14 9.36 7.29 35.92
N ASP A 15 9.74 8.16 34.98
CA ASP A 15 9.28 9.54 35.03
C ASP A 15 7.76 9.63 34.83
N HIS A 16 7.16 10.70 35.36
CA HIS A 16 5.71 10.89 35.35
C HIS A 16 5.12 10.89 33.91
N LYS A 17 5.86 11.39 32.91
CA LYS A 17 5.37 11.44 31.52
C LYS A 17 5.38 10.04 30.90
N ARG A 18 6.44 9.26 31.10
CA ARG A 18 6.57 7.88 30.63
C ARG A 18 5.56 6.95 31.32
N SER A 19 5.44 7.05 32.63
CA SER A 19 4.49 6.25 33.42
C SER A 19 3.04 6.53 32.97
N ASN A 20 2.67 7.80 32.76
CA ASN A 20 1.34 8.16 32.24
C ASN A 20 1.10 7.64 30.81
N ALA A 21 2.09 7.73 29.93
CA ALA A 21 1.96 7.22 28.56
C ALA A 21 1.70 5.70 28.54
N ILE A 22 2.41 4.94 29.38
CA ILE A 22 2.22 3.49 29.52
C ILE A 22 0.83 3.18 30.10
N ASN A 23 0.44 3.86 31.18
CA ASN A 23 -0.87 3.67 31.81
C ASN A 23 -2.01 3.96 30.84
N ILE A 24 -1.92 5.03 30.04
CA ILE A 24 -2.92 5.34 29.00
C ILE A 24 -3.00 4.23 27.97
N ALA A 25 -1.86 3.73 27.49
CA ALA A 25 -1.87 2.66 26.49
C ALA A 25 -2.41 1.34 27.04
N MET A 26 -2.14 1.02 28.32
CA MET A 26 -2.71 -0.15 29.00
C MET A 26 -4.24 -0.13 29.03
N THR A 27 -4.89 1.04 29.05
CA THR A 27 -6.37 1.12 28.99
C THR A 27 -6.95 0.60 27.67
N LYS A 28 -6.15 0.63 26.59
CA LYS A 28 -6.54 0.20 25.24
C LYS A 28 -5.99 -1.18 24.89
N LEU A 29 -5.26 -1.82 25.81
CA LEU A 29 -4.64 -3.12 25.60
C LEU A 29 -5.37 -4.17 26.45
N PRO A 30 -5.39 -5.43 25.99
CA PRO A 30 -5.90 -6.52 26.80
C PRO A 30 -5.03 -6.76 28.06
N PRO A 31 -5.50 -7.57 29.02
CA PRO A 31 -4.77 -7.82 30.25
C PRO A 31 -3.32 -8.31 30.00
N PRO A 32 -2.33 -7.93 30.82
CA PRO A 32 -0.91 -8.29 30.61
C PRO A 32 -0.66 -9.80 30.45
N ARG A 33 -1.42 -10.62 31.18
CA ARG A 33 -1.38 -12.09 31.06
C ARG A 33 -1.85 -12.57 29.69
N ALA A 34 -2.88 -11.94 29.13
CA ALA A 34 -3.41 -12.26 27.81
C ALA A 34 -2.44 -11.79 26.70
N ILE A 35 -1.80 -10.63 26.88
CA ILE A 35 -0.79 -10.10 25.92
C ILE A 35 0.35 -11.10 25.72
N LYS A 36 0.92 -11.63 26.80
CA LYS A 36 2.02 -12.62 26.70
C LYS A 36 1.62 -13.85 25.90
N ALA A 37 0.45 -14.41 26.19
CA ALA A 37 -0.06 -15.57 25.46
C ALA A 37 -0.36 -15.24 23.99
N ALA A 38 -0.96 -14.06 23.73
CA ALA A 38 -1.28 -13.60 22.39
C ALA A 38 -0.04 -13.39 21.53
N ILE A 39 1.03 -12.78 22.06
CA ILE A 39 2.29 -12.59 21.33
C ILE A 39 2.95 -13.93 21.00
N LEU A 40 2.96 -14.87 21.95
CA LEU A 40 3.56 -16.18 21.74
C LEU A 40 2.79 -17.02 20.72
N LYS A 41 1.47 -16.85 20.64
CA LYS A 41 0.58 -17.55 19.70
C LYS A 41 0.29 -16.76 18.42
N MET A 42 0.73 -15.51 18.32
CA MET A 42 0.33 -14.55 17.28
C MET A 42 -1.19 -14.45 17.10
N ASP A 43 -1.93 -14.38 18.21
CA ASP A 43 -3.39 -14.39 18.22
C ASP A 43 -3.99 -12.99 17.98
N ALA A 44 -4.42 -12.75 16.74
CA ALA A 44 -4.97 -11.47 16.29
C ALA A 44 -6.35 -11.16 16.88
N THR A 45 -7.03 -12.13 17.49
CA THR A 45 -8.33 -11.90 18.16
C THR A 45 -8.17 -11.19 19.49
N VAL A 46 -6.99 -11.30 20.11
CA VAL A 46 -6.68 -10.71 21.41
C VAL A 46 -5.92 -9.40 21.25
N VAL A 47 -4.87 -9.39 20.41
CA VAL A 47 -4.08 -8.18 20.14
C VAL A 47 -4.18 -7.84 18.66
N THR A 48 -4.79 -6.68 18.38
CA THR A 48 -4.95 -6.17 17.02
C THR A 48 -3.65 -5.58 16.48
N ARG A 49 -3.61 -5.29 15.18
CA ARG A 49 -2.48 -4.61 14.53
C ARG A 49 -2.08 -3.30 15.21
N GLU A 50 -3.05 -2.49 15.62
CA GLU A 50 -2.81 -1.26 16.40
C GLU A 50 -2.25 -1.56 17.80
N GLY A 51 -2.69 -2.66 18.40
CA GLY A 51 -2.16 -3.13 19.69
C GLY A 51 -0.67 -3.47 19.60
N ILE A 52 -0.26 -4.10 18.50
CA ILE A 52 1.14 -4.41 18.21
C ILE A 52 1.98 -3.13 18.09
N ASP A 53 1.50 -2.10 17.38
CA ASP A 53 2.21 -0.81 17.27
C ASP A 53 2.36 -0.12 18.63
N LYS A 54 1.30 -0.13 19.44
CA LYS A 54 1.35 0.42 20.79
C LYS A 54 2.40 -0.32 21.64
N LEU A 55 2.44 -1.64 21.56
CA LEU A 55 3.43 -2.45 22.27
C LEU A 55 4.87 -2.18 21.77
N LEU A 56 5.07 -2.01 20.46
CA LEU A 56 6.36 -1.64 19.87
C LEU A 56 6.86 -0.27 20.36
N ASN A 57 5.97 0.71 20.50
CA ASN A 57 6.29 2.05 21.02
C ASN A 57 6.54 2.09 22.54
N MET A 58 6.22 1.01 23.25
CA MET A 58 6.36 0.91 24.71
C MET A 58 7.33 -0.17 25.14
N LEU A 59 8.19 -0.64 24.23
CA LEU A 59 9.23 -1.60 24.59
C LEU A 59 10.07 -1.02 25.75
N PRO A 60 10.26 -1.79 26.84
CA PRO A 60 11.13 -1.36 27.93
C PRO A 60 12.57 -1.31 27.41
N THR A 61 13.31 -0.27 27.78
CA THR A 61 14.76 -0.24 27.56
C THR A 61 15.48 -1.09 28.61
N ASP A 62 16.70 -1.53 28.31
CA ASP A 62 17.50 -2.29 29.27
C ASP A 62 17.81 -1.47 30.53
N GLU A 63 17.97 -0.15 30.39
CA GLU A 63 18.13 0.78 31.51
C GLU A 63 16.86 0.87 32.38
N GLU A 64 15.68 1.03 31.76
CA GLU A 64 14.39 1.05 32.49
C GLU A 64 14.21 -0.27 33.25
N ARG A 65 14.50 -1.40 32.61
CA ARG A 65 14.43 -2.72 33.22
C ARG A 65 15.37 -2.85 34.42
N GLY A 66 16.63 -2.43 34.27
CA GLY A 66 17.63 -2.49 35.34
C GLY A 66 17.22 -1.68 36.56
N LYS A 67 16.79 -0.42 36.34
CA LYS A 67 16.35 0.48 37.43
C LYS A 67 15.13 -0.07 38.17
N ILE A 68 14.15 -0.63 37.46
CA ILE A 68 12.95 -1.22 38.08
C ILE A 68 13.33 -2.44 38.92
N GLN A 69 14.21 -3.31 38.42
CA GLN A 69 14.67 -4.49 39.15
C GLN A 69 15.48 -4.13 40.39
N GLU A 70 16.38 -3.16 40.30
CA GLU A 70 17.17 -2.68 41.45
C GLU A 70 16.29 -2.05 42.54
N ALA A 71 15.30 -1.23 42.14
CA ALA A 71 14.37 -0.61 43.08
C ALA A 71 13.50 -1.66 43.80
N GLN A 72 13.09 -2.71 43.08
CA GLN A 72 12.34 -3.84 43.64
C GLN A 72 13.19 -4.67 44.61
N LEU A 73 14.47 -4.91 44.30
CA LEU A 73 15.39 -5.61 45.19
C LEU A 73 15.72 -4.80 46.46
N SER A 74 15.80 -3.48 46.32
CA SER A 74 16.07 -2.57 47.44
C SER A 74 14.87 -2.40 48.38
N ASN A 75 13.65 -2.62 47.88
CA ASN A 75 12.40 -2.46 48.63
C ASN A 75 11.46 -3.66 48.41
N PRO A 76 11.83 -4.87 48.85
CA PRO A 76 11.06 -6.09 48.56
C PRO A 76 9.65 -6.10 49.16
N ASP A 77 9.41 -5.30 50.21
CA ASP A 77 8.12 -5.20 50.90
C ASP A 77 7.11 -4.27 50.20
N LEU A 78 7.54 -3.51 49.19
CA LEU A 78 6.69 -2.56 48.47
C LEU A 78 6.34 -3.09 47.06
N PRO A 79 5.06 -3.06 46.65
CA PRO A 79 4.67 -3.39 45.28
C PRO A 79 5.19 -2.35 44.27
N LEU A 80 5.41 -2.78 43.02
CA LEU A 80 5.71 -1.88 41.90
C LEU A 80 4.45 -1.12 41.45
N GLY A 81 4.63 0.09 40.91
CA GLY A 81 3.58 0.79 40.18
C GLY A 81 3.07 -0.02 38.97
N SER A 82 1.87 0.31 38.49
CA SER A 82 1.21 -0.41 37.38
C SER A 82 2.04 -0.41 36.10
N ALA A 83 2.66 0.72 35.76
CA ALA A 83 3.49 0.86 34.56
C ALA A 83 4.78 0.02 34.67
N GLU A 84 5.45 0.06 35.81
CA GLU A 84 6.64 -0.72 36.11
C GLU A 84 6.37 -2.23 36.07
N GLN A 85 5.28 -2.66 36.69
CA GLN A 85 4.85 -4.07 36.66
C GLN A 85 4.52 -4.53 35.24
N PHE A 86 3.91 -3.66 34.43
CA PHE A 86 3.64 -3.95 33.02
C PHE A 86 4.93 -4.09 32.20
N LEU A 87 5.88 -3.17 32.34
CA LEU A 87 7.17 -3.24 31.66
C LEU A 87 7.97 -4.49 32.04
N LEU A 88 8.00 -4.87 33.32
CA LEU A 88 8.63 -6.12 33.73
C LEU A 88 7.94 -7.35 33.12
N THR A 89 6.60 -7.33 33.05
CA THR A 89 5.83 -8.42 32.42
C THR A 89 6.21 -8.57 30.95
N LEU A 90 6.31 -7.46 30.21
CA LEU A 90 6.77 -7.44 28.83
C LEU A 90 8.22 -7.92 28.70
N ALA A 91 9.11 -7.51 29.60
CA ALA A 91 10.51 -7.94 29.63
C ALA A 91 10.69 -9.45 29.90
N THR A 92 9.66 -10.14 30.41
CA THR A 92 9.69 -11.62 30.53
C THR A 92 9.53 -12.34 29.20
N ILE A 93 9.18 -11.64 28.12
CA ILE A 93 9.01 -12.21 26.79
C ILE A 93 10.34 -12.10 26.05
N SER A 94 10.91 -13.26 25.70
CA SER A 94 12.17 -13.29 24.94
C SER A 94 12.00 -12.69 23.56
N GLU A 95 12.96 -11.86 23.15
CA GLU A 95 12.99 -11.22 21.82
C GLU A 95 11.68 -10.49 21.45
N LEU A 96 11.04 -9.84 22.44
CA LEU A 96 9.73 -9.21 22.29
C LEU A 96 9.66 -8.29 21.06
N GLY A 97 10.66 -7.42 20.88
CA GLY A 97 10.70 -6.48 19.75
C GLY A 97 10.75 -7.20 18.39
N ALA A 98 11.57 -8.25 18.27
CA ALA A 98 11.65 -9.03 17.04
C ALA A 98 10.34 -9.80 16.77
N ARG A 99 9.73 -10.39 17.81
CA ARG A 99 8.44 -11.09 17.69
C ARG A 99 7.31 -10.17 17.25
N LEU A 100 7.21 -8.98 17.86
CA LEU A 100 6.18 -8.00 17.50
C LEU A 100 6.38 -7.48 16.06
N LYS A 101 7.63 -7.21 15.65
CA LYS A 101 7.94 -6.82 14.25
C LYS A 101 7.58 -7.93 13.26
N LEU A 102 7.95 -9.18 13.56
CA LEU A 102 7.60 -10.33 12.73
C LEU A 102 6.09 -10.51 12.64
N TRP A 103 5.38 -10.33 13.75
CA TRP A 103 3.94 -10.48 13.78
C TRP A 103 3.23 -9.35 13.03
N ALA A 104 3.66 -8.10 13.20
CA ALA A 104 3.20 -6.97 12.40
C ALA A 104 3.39 -7.23 10.90
N PHE A 105 4.60 -7.64 10.51
CA PHE A 105 4.91 -8.02 9.13
C PHE A 105 3.96 -9.11 8.61
N ARG A 106 3.72 -10.17 9.40
CA ARG A 106 2.82 -11.26 9.00
C ARG A 106 1.38 -10.78 8.78
N LEU A 107 0.87 -9.85 9.60
CA LEU A 107 -0.48 -9.30 9.44
C LEU A 107 -0.59 -8.40 8.21
N ASP A 108 0.47 -7.67 7.90
CA ASP A 108 0.49 -6.71 6.79
C ASP A 108 0.85 -7.39 5.46
N PHE A 109 1.48 -8.57 5.48
CA PHE A 109 2.09 -9.21 4.31
C PHE A 109 1.11 -9.40 3.14
N ASP A 110 -0.03 -10.04 3.38
CA ASP A 110 -1.00 -10.34 2.30
C ASP A 110 -1.55 -9.06 1.66
N ASN A 111 -1.73 -8.00 2.46
CA ASN A 111 -2.19 -6.72 1.93
C ASN A 111 -1.08 -6.00 1.15
N CYS A 112 0.13 -5.93 1.70
CA CYS A 112 1.27 -5.32 1.01
C CYS A 112 1.62 -6.06 -0.28
N GLU A 113 1.52 -7.40 -0.30
CA GLU A 113 1.72 -8.20 -1.50
C GLU A 113 0.70 -7.83 -2.58
N LYS A 114 -0.60 -7.82 -2.23
CA LYS A 114 -1.67 -7.46 -3.17
C LYS A 114 -1.55 -6.04 -3.71
N GLU A 115 -1.29 -5.07 -2.84
CA GLU A 115 -1.12 -3.66 -3.23
C GLU A 115 0.00 -3.45 -4.26
N ILE A 116 0.98 -4.35 -4.31
CA ILE A 116 2.07 -4.31 -5.29
C ILE A 116 1.78 -5.20 -6.49
N ALA A 117 1.31 -6.43 -6.26
CA ALA A 117 1.15 -7.44 -7.28
C ALA A 117 0.01 -7.11 -8.26
N GLU A 118 -1.11 -6.59 -7.77
CA GLU A 118 -2.29 -6.28 -8.58
C GLU A 118 -1.99 -5.18 -9.63
N PRO A 119 -1.45 -3.99 -9.26
CA PRO A 119 -1.10 -2.97 -10.25
C PRO A 119 -0.05 -3.42 -11.28
N LEU A 120 0.88 -4.28 -10.87
CA LEU A 120 1.89 -4.84 -11.78
C LEU A 120 1.27 -5.82 -12.78
N MET A 121 0.31 -6.63 -12.32
CA MET A 121 -0.43 -7.53 -13.19
C MET A 121 -1.30 -6.75 -14.18
N ASP A 122 -1.96 -5.68 -13.73
CA ASP A 122 -2.72 -4.76 -14.59
C ASP A 122 -1.86 -4.15 -15.67
N LEU A 123 -0.70 -3.60 -15.28
CA LEU A 123 0.22 -3.00 -16.22
C LEU A 123 0.68 -4.02 -17.27
N LYS A 124 1.06 -5.22 -16.82
CA LYS A 124 1.47 -6.31 -17.70
C LYS A 124 0.34 -6.68 -18.67
N GLN A 125 -0.89 -6.81 -18.18
CA GLN A 125 -2.03 -7.16 -19.00
C GLN A 125 -2.40 -6.06 -20.00
N GLY A 126 -2.41 -4.80 -19.57
CA GLY A 126 -2.64 -3.66 -20.45
C GLY A 126 -1.61 -3.56 -21.57
N ILE A 127 -0.33 -3.78 -21.26
CA ILE A 127 0.74 -3.85 -22.27
C ILE A 127 0.49 -5.00 -23.25
N GLU A 128 0.08 -6.18 -22.76
CA GLU A 128 -0.18 -7.33 -23.64
C GLU A 128 -1.38 -7.08 -24.57
N ILE A 129 -2.45 -6.48 -24.07
CA ILE A 129 -3.62 -6.09 -24.86
C ILE A 129 -3.20 -5.12 -25.97
N LEU A 130 -2.46 -4.06 -25.63
CA LEU A 130 -1.95 -3.10 -26.61
C LEU A 130 -1.03 -3.78 -27.64
N ARG A 131 -0.17 -4.69 -27.18
CA ARG A 131 0.74 -5.43 -28.04
C ARG A 131 -0.03 -6.30 -29.02
N GLN A 132 -1.07 -7.02 -28.60
CA GLN A 132 -1.84 -7.92 -29.45
C GLN A 132 -2.88 -7.21 -30.32
N ASN A 133 -3.22 -5.95 -30.00
CA ASN A 133 -4.23 -5.19 -30.72
C ASN A 133 -3.79 -4.84 -32.16
N ARG A 134 -4.31 -5.60 -33.12
CA ARG A 134 -4.04 -5.41 -34.56
C ARG A 134 -4.54 -4.05 -35.06
N THR A 135 -5.67 -3.57 -34.56
CA THR A 135 -6.27 -2.29 -34.96
C THR A 135 -5.37 -1.13 -34.54
N PHE A 136 -4.87 -1.16 -33.32
CA PHE A 136 -3.93 -0.16 -32.82
C PHE A 136 -2.64 -0.13 -33.66
N ARG A 137 -2.06 -1.30 -33.97
CA ARG A 137 -0.90 -1.38 -34.88
C ARG A 137 -1.18 -0.79 -36.26
N CYS A 138 -2.36 -1.03 -36.83
CA CYS A 138 -2.76 -0.48 -38.13
C CYS A 138 -2.90 1.04 -38.09
N ILE A 139 -3.50 1.60 -37.03
CA ILE A 139 -3.60 3.06 -36.82
C ILE A 139 -2.20 3.68 -36.74
N LEU A 140 -1.31 3.11 -35.93
CA LEU A 140 0.08 3.60 -35.81
C LEU A 140 0.83 3.55 -37.14
N SER A 141 0.70 2.45 -37.89
CA SER A 141 1.34 2.31 -39.20
C SER A 141 0.79 3.31 -40.21
N THR A 142 -0.52 3.57 -40.21
CA THR A 142 -1.15 4.53 -41.12
C THR A 142 -0.69 5.94 -40.81
N LEU A 143 -0.68 6.32 -39.52
CA LEU A 143 -0.17 7.62 -39.08
C LEU A 143 1.31 7.80 -39.43
N LEU A 144 2.14 6.77 -39.26
CA LEU A 144 3.54 6.80 -39.67
C LEU A 144 3.68 7.05 -41.18
N SER A 145 2.94 6.32 -42.02
CA SER A 145 2.96 6.49 -43.48
C SER A 145 2.56 7.89 -43.90
N VAL A 146 1.50 8.44 -43.30
CA VAL A 146 1.03 9.81 -43.56
C VAL A 146 2.07 10.83 -43.11
N GLY A 147 2.67 10.63 -41.93
CA GLY A 147 3.73 11.50 -41.42
C GLY A 147 4.98 11.51 -42.32
N ILE A 148 5.41 10.34 -42.82
CA ILE A 148 6.52 10.23 -43.77
C ILE A 148 6.20 10.99 -45.06
N PHE A 149 4.99 10.82 -45.58
CA PHE A 149 4.55 11.49 -46.80
C PHE A 149 4.50 13.01 -46.64
N LEU A 150 3.86 13.51 -45.58
CA LEU A 150 3.70 14.96 -45.35
C LEU A 150 5.01 15.66 -45.01
N ASN A 151 5.89 15.02 -44.25
CA ASN A 151 7.16 15.62 -43.83
C ASN A 151 8.30 15.37 -44.83
N GLY A 152 8.10 14.50 -45.83
CA GLY A 152 9.11 14.16 -46.84
C GLY A 152 10.36 13.48 -46.28
N ALA A 153 10.29 12.93 -45.06
CA ALA A 153 11.44 12.37 -44.34
C ALA A 153 11.18 10.91 -43.95
N PRO A 154 12.04 9.96 -44.34
CA PRO A 154 11.89 8.57 -43.93
C PRO A 154 12.27 8.40 -42.45
N VAL A 155 11.26 8.13 -41.62
CA VAL A 155 11.43 7.87 -40.18
C VAL A 155 10.89 6.47 -39.83
N LYS A 156 11.47 5.84 -38.80
CA LYS A 156 11.09 4.48 -38.38
C LYS A 156 9.96 4.44 -37.36
N GLY A 157 9.56 5.59 -36.83
CA GLY A 157 8.55 5.70 -35.78
C GLY A 157 8.39 7.13 -35.30
N PHE A 158 7.46 7.33 -34.37
CA PHE A 158 7.18 8.60 -33.71
C PHE A 158 6.91 8.37 -32.22
N GLN A 159 7.02 9.44 -31.44
CA GLN A 159 6.70 9.42 -30.01
C GLN A 159 5.19 9.24 -29.79
N ILE A 160 4.79 8.31 -28.92
CA ILE A 160 3.37 7.94 -28.74
C ILE A 160 2.51 9.12 -28.26
N GLU A 161 3.11 10.06 -27.55
CA GLU A 161 2.51 11.32 -27.09
C GLU A 161 1.98 12.18 -28.25
N TYR A 162 2.52 11.99 -29.46
CA TYR A 162 2.04 12.68 -30.66
C TYR A 162 0.58 12.32 -30.99
N LEU A 163 0.10 11.14 -30.58
CA LEU A 163 -1.31 10.75 -30.78
C LEU A 163 -2.29 11.78 -30.22
N ALA A 164 -1.93 12.47 -29.13
CA ALA A 164 -2.76 13.52 -28.54
C ALA A 164 -2.88 14.76 -29.44
N LYS A 165 -1.91 15.01 -30.32
CA LYS A 165 -1.88 16.17 -31.25
C LYS A 165 -2.56 15.89 -32.58
N VAL A 166 -2.77 14.62 -32.93
CA VAL A 166 -3.40 14.20 -34.19
C VAL A 166 -4.79 14.83 -34.42
N PRO A 167 -5.67 15.02 -33.41
CA PRO A 167 -6.94 15.72 -33.59
C PRO A 167 -6.81 17.23 -33.88
N GLU A 168 -5.67 17.83 -33.52
CA GLU A 168 -5.43 19.27 -33.62
C GLU A 168 -4.93 19.68 -35.00
N VAL A 169 -4.21 18.78 -35.68
CA VAL A 169 -3.75 18.99 -37.06
C VAL A 169 -4.96 18.95 -37.99
N LYS A 170 -5.23 20.01 -38.72
CA LYS A 170 -6.38 20.13 -39.63
C LYS A 170 -5.94 20.31 -41.07
N ASP A 171 -6.73 19.79 -42.00
CA ASP A 171 -6.56 20.10 -43.41
C ASP A 171 -6.85 21.58 -43.69
N THR A 172 -6.43 22.04 -44.86
CA THR A 172 -6.59 23.45 -45.28
C THR A 172 -7.92 23.73 -45.95
N VAL A 173 -8.64 22.71 -46.41
CA VAL A 173 -9.80 22.82 -47.31
C VAL A 173 -11.12 22.71 -46.54
N HIS A 174 -11.32 21.61 -45.83
CA HIS A 174 -12.54 21.27 -45.09
C HIS A 174 -12.38 21.41 -43.57
N LYS A 175 -11.17 21.73 -43.08
CA LYS A 175 -10.80 21.82 -41.67
C LYS A 175 -11.03 20.50 -40.91
N HIS A 176 -11.07 19.36 -41.59
CA HIS A 176 -11.13 18.07 -40.94
C HIS A 176 -9.79 17.76 -40.28
N SER A 177 -9.84 17.08 -39.12
CA SER A 177 -8.62 16.71 -38.40
C SER A 177 -7.87 15.59 -39.11
N LEU A 178 -6.56 15.49 -38.86
CA LEU A 178 -5.76 14.36 -39.30
C LEU A 178 -6.32 13.05 -38.72
N LEU A 179 -6.89 13.08 -37.50
CA LEU A 179 -7.59 11.93 -36.93
C LEU A 179 -8.76 11.48 -37.83
N HIS A 180 -9.57 12.41 -38.34
CA HIS A 180 -10.68 12.09 -39.23
C HIS A 180 -10.20 11.37 -40.50
N HIS A 181 -9.16 11.92 -41.14
CA HIS A 181 -8.56 11.33 -42.34
C HIS A 181 -7.95 9.94 -42.05
N LEU A 182 -7.28 9.78 -40.91
CA LEU A 182 -6.73 8.49 -40.49
C LEU A 182 -7.81 7.44 -40.27
N CYS A 183 -8.91 7.79 -39.60
CA CYS A 183 -10.04 6.88 -39.43
C CYS A 183 -10.60 6.43 -40.78
N HIS A 184 -10.74 7.35 -41.74
CA HIS A 184 -11.21 7.01 -43.09
C HIS A 184 -10.25 6.06 -43.81
N MET A 185 -8.95 6.39 -43.86
CA MET A 185 -7.92 5.57 -44.50
C MET A 185 -7.82 4.17 -43.88
N VAL A 186 -7.87 4.07 -42.55
CA VAL A 186 -7.88 2.77 -41.86
C VAL A 186 -9.15 2.00 -42.20
N MET A 187 -10.33 2.65 -42.25
CA MET A 187 -11.57 1.97 -42.65
C MET A 187 -11.52 1.47 -44.10
N GLU A 188 -10.89 2.20 -45.03
CA GLU A 188 -10.78 1.76 -46.43
C GLU A 188 -9.80 0.60 -46.60
N THR A 189 -8.68 0.61 -45.86
CA THR A 189 -7.56 -0.32 -46.04
C THR A 189 -7.66 -1.60 -45.20
N SER A 190 -8.50 -1.63 -44.16
CA SER A 190 -8.54 -2.74 -43.19
C SER A 190 -9.57 -3.84 -43.50
N SER A 191 -9.40 -5.02 -42.89
CA SER A 191 -10.37 -6.14 -42.97
C SER A 191 -11.72 -5.81 -42.30
N ASP A 192 -12.79 -6.52 -42.66
CA ASP A 192 -14.16 -6.26 -42.17
C ASP A 192 -14.29 -6.29 -40.64
N THR A 193 -13.49 -7.11 -39.96
CA THR A 193 -13.43 -7.17 -38.49
C THR A 193 -12.91 -5.87 -37.88
N MET A 194 -11.90 -5.23 -38.48
CA MET A 194 -11.32 -3.96 -38.00
C MET A 194 -12.22 -2.78 -38.36
N ARG A 195 -12.86 -2.83 -39.53
CA ARG A 195 -13.90 -1.87 -39.93
C ARG A 195 -15.06 -1.86 -38.92
N ARG A 196 -15.46 -3.03 -38.41
CA ARG A 196 -16.51 -3.16 -37.38
C ARG A 196 -16.12 -2.47 -36.09
N THR A 197 -14.94 -2.75 -35.54
CA THR A 197 -14.50 -2.15 -34.26
C THR A 197 -14.42 -0.62 -34.36
N LEU A 198 -14.02 -0.08 -35.51
CA LEU A 198 -13.95 1.36 -35.72
C LEU A 198 -15.31 2.02 -35.97
N LYS A 199 -16.26 1.32 -36.61
CA LYS A 199 -17.61 1.86 -36.88
C LYS A 199 -18.55 1.72 -35.69
N ASN A 200 -18.50 0.60 -34.97
CA ASN A 200 -19.49 0.23 -33.97
C ASN A 200 -18.90 0.19 -32.54
N GLY A 201 -17.61 0.49 -32.39
CA GLY A 201 -16.88 0.29 -31.14
C GLY A 201 -16.67 -1.20 -30.83
N LEU A 202 -16.21 -1.45 -29.60
CA LEU A 202 -16.10 -2.80 -29.02
C LEU A 202 -17.51 -3.45 -28.94
N THR A 203 -17.64 -4.75 -29.22
CA THR A 203 -18.88 -5.50 -28.94
C THR A 203 -19.19 -5.47 -27.45
N ASP A 204 -20.42 -5.80 -27.08
CA ASP A 204 -20.74 -5.96 -25.66
C ASP A 204 -19.92 -7.09 -25.03
N GLU A 205 -19.60 -8.17 -25.74
CA GLU A 205 -18.64 -9.18 -25.25
C GLU A 205 -17.22 -8.63 -25.06
N GLU A 206 -16.72 -7.79 -25.97
CA GLU A 206 -15.40 -7.16 -25.86
C GLU A 206 -15.39 -6.11 -24.75
N LYS A 207 -16.47 -5.34 -24.60
CA LYS A 207 -16.69 -4.39 -23.51
C LYS A 207 -16.84 -5.12 -22.18
N GLN A 208 -17.49 -6.27 -22.15
CA GLN A 208 -17.73 -7.08 -20.96
C GLN A 208 -16.48 -7.89 -20.61
N HIS A 209 -15.64 -8.24 -21.57
CA HIS A 209 -14.30 -8.75 -21.33
C HIS A 209 -13.41 -7.65 -20.74
N VAL A 210 -13.39 -6.46 -21.34
CA VAL A 210 -12.67 -5.29 -20.80
C VAL A 210 -13.23 -4.89 -19.43
N ALA A 211 -14.55 -4.90 -19.24
CA ALA A 211 -15.20 -4.56 -18.00
C ALA A 211 -15.04 -5.66 -16.94
N ALA A 212 -15.02 -6.95 -17.31
CA ALA A 212 -14.70 -8.03 -16.37
C ALA A 212 -13.24 -7.93 -15.94
N LEU A 213 -12.32 -7.59 -16.84
CA LEU A 213 -10.94 -7.27 -16.46
C LEU A 213 -10.87 -6.07 -15.51
N ILE A 214 -11.76 -5.09 -15.65
CA ILE A 214 -11.83 -3.91 -14.76
C ILE A 214 -12.64 -4.18 -13.46
N GLN A 215 -13.62 -5.07 -13.47
CA GLN A 215 -14.56 -5.37 -12.36
C GLN A 215 -14.16 -6.59 -11.52
N THR A 216 -13.15 -7.36 -11.95
CA THR A 216 -12.49 -8.33 -11.05
C THR A 216 -11.59 -7.60 -10.03
N TYR A 217 -11.62 -6.26 -10.04
CA TYR A 217 -11.13 -5.32 -9.03
C TYR A 217 -12.28 -4.67 -8.25
#